data_AF-A0A7C1KJW0-F1
#
_entry.id   AF-A0A7C1KJW0-F1
#
_cell.length_a   1.000
_cell.length_b   1.000
_cell.length_c   1.000
_cell.angle_alpha   90.00
_cell.angle_beta   90.00
_cell.angle_gamma   90.00
#
_symmetry.space_group_name_H-M   'P 1'
#
loop_
_entity.id
_entity.type
_entity.pdbx_description
1 polymer ?
#
loop_
_entity_poly.entity_id
_entity_poly.type
_entity_poly.pdbx_seq_one_letter_code
_entity_poly.pdbx_strand_id
1 'polypeptide(L)' 'MKFSHRMYMQPTPRNLRRLGDGLLAVSAVITSASIASGNNVLAYISLGFGVMGKFLTNFFAE' A
#
# COMPACT_ATOMS: atom_id res chain seq x y z
N MET A 1 -12.48 19.70 1.69
CA MET A 1 -12.06 18.48 2.40
C MET A 1 -11.43 18.88 3.72
N LYS A 2 -12.02 18.52 4.86
CA LYS A 2 -11.63 19.04 6.18
C LYS A 2 -10.76 17.99 6.87
N PHE A 3 -9.44 18.11 6.71
CA PHE A 3 -8.47 17.21 7.34
C PHE A 3 -8.48 17.42 8.87
N SER A 4 -9.19 16.56 9.59
CA SER A 4 -9.24 16.55 11.05
C SER A 4 -8.67 15.23 11.57
N HIS A 5 -7.87 15.27 12.64
CA HIS A 5 -7.29 14.08 13.28
C HIS A 5 -8.35 13.02 13.63
N ARG A 6 -9.61 13.42 13.90
CA ARG A 6 -10.72 12.47 14.13
C ARG A 6 -11.09 11.66 12.88
N MET A 7 -11.00 12.26 11.70
CA MET A 7 -11.34 11.62 10.43
C MET A 7 -10.30 10.55 10.06
N TYR A 8 -9.04 10.76 10.44
CA TYR A 8 -7.96 9.78 10.27
C TYR A 8 -8.10 8.55 11.18
N MET A 9 -8.75 8.71 12.34
CA MET A 9 -9.05 7.61 13.26
C MET A 9 -10.33 6.85 12.91
N GLN A 10 -11.09 7.30 11.89
CA GLN A 10 -12.25 6.55 11.42
C GLN A 10 -11.78 5.27 10.71
N PRO A 11 -12.48 4.14 10.91
CA PRO A 11 -12.11 2.89 10.27
C PRO A 11 -12.16 3.06 8.76
N THR A 12 -11.01 2.87 8.09
CA THR A 12 -10.93 2.88 6.63
C THR A 12 -12.00 1.96 6.06
N PRO A 13 -12.82 2.40 5.09
CA PRO A 13 -13.88 1.60 4.52
C PRO A 13 -13.33 0.24 4.07
N ARG A 14 -14.02 -0.82 4.48
CA ARG A 14 -13.57 -2.23 4.37
C ARG A 14 -13.13 -2.62 2.96
N ASN A 15 -13.69 -1.98 1.94
CA ASN A 15 -13.36 -2.21 0.53
C ASN A 15 -11.99 -1.61 0.13
N LEU A 16 -11.69 -0.39 0.56
CA LEU A 16 -10.39 0.24 0.28
C LEU A 16 -9.27 -0.39 1.09
N ARG A 17 -9.54 -0.79 2.34
CA ARG A 17 -8.57 -1.51 3.16
C ARG A 17 -8.15 -2.84 2.51
N ARG A 18 -9.11 -3.58 1.95
CA ARG A 18 -8.84 -4.81 1.18
C ARG A 18 -8.03 -4.55 -0.09
N LEU A 19 -8.30 -3.44 -0.78
CA LEU A 19 -7.57 -3.06 -1.99
C LEU A 19 -6.11 -2.70 -1.64
N GLY A 20 -5.90 -1.91 -0.59
CA GLY A 20 -4.57 -1.55 -0.09
C GLY A 20 -3.76 -2.75 0.41
N ASP A 21 -4.36 -3.62 1.23
CA ASP A 21 -3.69 -4.82 1.73
C ASP A 21 -3.43 -5.84 0.60
N GLY A 22 -4.33 -5.94 -0.39
CA GLY A 22 -4.13 -6.77 -1.58
C GLY A 22 -2.99 -6.27 -2.46
N LEU A 23 -2.93 -4.96 -2.71
CA LEU A 23 -1.84 -4.35 -3.48
C LEU A 23 -0.49 -4.52 -2.76
N LEU A 24 -0.47 -4.37 -1.43
CA LEU A 24 0.71 -4.62 -0.63
C LEU A 24 1.17 -6.08 -0.73
N ALA A 25 0.24 -7.03 -0.62
CA ALA A 25 0.56 -8.46 -0.74
C ALA A 25 1.19 -8.80 -2.10
N VAL A 26 0.60 -8.28 -3.19
CA VAL A 26 1.15 -8.47 -4.55
C VAL A 26 2.54 -7.83 -4.69
N SER A 27 2.72 -6.62 -4.17
CA SER A 27 4.03 -5.94 -4.19
C SER A 27 5.10 -6.70 -3.41
N ALA A 28 4.75 -7.30 -2.26
CA ALA A 28 5.68 -8.07 -1.45
C ALA A 28 6.13 -9.35 -2.18
N VAL A 29 5.21 -10.03 -2.88
CA VAL A 29 5.53 -11.19 -3.71
C VAL A 29 6.47 -10.80 -4.86
N ILE A 30 6.14 -9.75 -5.61
CA ILE A 30 6.98 -9.27 -6.73
C ILE A 30 8.35 -8.84 -6.23
N THR A 31 8.42 -8.13 -5.10
CA THR A 31 9.67 -7.72 -4.47
C THR A 31 10.51 -8.94 -4.08
N SER A 32 9.91 -9.93 -3.42
CA SER A 32 10.62 -11.16 -3.01
C SER A 32 11.19 -11.94 -4.20
N ALA A 33 10.43 -12.04 -5.30
CA ALA A 33 10.88 -12.67 -6.54
C ALA A 33 11.99 -11.87 -7.24
N SER A 34 11.92 -10.54 -7.18
CA SER A 34 12.92 -9.64 -7.78
C SER A 34 14.24 -9.67 -7.02
N ILE A 35 14.20 -9.75 -5.68
CA ILE A 35 15.38 -9.94 -4.82
C ILE A 35 16.04 -11.28 -5.13
N ALA A 36 15.26 -12.36 -5.25
CA ALA A 36 15.77 -13.69 -5.59
C ALA A 36 16.44 -13.72 -6.98
N SER A 37 15.99 -12.87 -7.90
CA SER A 37 16.55 -12.74 -9.25
C SER A 37 17.74 -11.76 -9.34
N GLY A 38 18.16 -11.16 -8.22
CA GLY A 38 19.27 -10.20 -8.15
C GLY A 38 19.00 -8.83 -8.78
N ASN A 39 17.76 -8.57 -9.23
CA ASN A 39 17.39 -7.30 -9.87
C ASN A 39 16.81 -6.33 -8.84
N ASN A 40 17.72 -5.67 -8.11
CA ASN A 40 17.40 -4.78 -7.01
C ASN A 40 16.54 -3.57 -7.42
N VAL A 41 16.63 -3.12 -8.68
CA VAL A 41 15.88 -1.96 -9.18
C VAL A 41 14.38 -2.24 -9.18
N LEU A 42 13.97 -3.42 -9.67
CA LEU A 42 12.57 -3.83 -9.66
C LEU A 42 12.03 -4.01 -8.23
N ALA A 43 12.87 -4.51 -7.33
CA ALA A 43 12.50 -4.67 -5.92
C ALA A 43 12.18 -3.32 -5.25
N TYR A 44 13.02 -2.29 -5.46
CA TYR A 44 12.79 -0.95 -4.91
C TYR A 44 11.53 -0.29 -5.47
N ILE A 45 11.31 -0.40 -6.78
CA ILE A 45 10.13 0.16 -7.43
C ILE A 45 8.87 -0.54 -6.92
N SER A 46 8.88 -1.87 -6.86
CA SER A 46 7.73 -2.66 -6.39
C SER A 46 7.37 -2.34 -4.93
N LEU A 47 8.36 -2.28 -4.04
CA LEU A 47 8.16 -1.86 -2.65
C LEU A 47 7.61 -0.43 -2.55
N GLY A 48 8.20 0.51 -3.30
CA GLY A 48 7.77 1.90 -3.30
C GLY A 48 6.30 2.06 -3.69
N PHE A 49 5.88 1.43 -4.80
CA PHE A 49 4.49 1.45 -5.24
C PHE A 49 3.55 0.71 -4.26
N GLY A 50 3.99 -0.40 -3.66
CA GLY A 50 3.21 -1.13 -2.65
C GLY A 50 2.95 -0.30 -1.39
N VAL A 51 3.99 0.33 -0.85
CA VAL A 51 3.89 1.19 0.33
C VAL A 51 3.06 2.44 0.02
N MET A 52 3.30 3.09 -1.12
CA MET A 52 2.51 4.24 -1.56
C MET A 52 1.04 3.89 -1.75
N GLY A 53 0.73 2.75 -2.35
CA GLY A 53 -0.64 2.28 -2.56
C GLY A 53 -1.38 2.04 -1.25
N LYS A 54 -0.72 1.39 -0.27
CA LYS A 54 -1.27 1.19 1.08
C LYS A 54 -1.44 2.50 1.84
N PHE A 55 -0.47 3.41 1.72
CA PHE A 55 -0.56 4.72 2.35
C PHE A 55 -1.74 5.50 1.78
N LEU A 56 -1.87 5.56 0.45
CA LEU A 56 -2.95 6.28 -0.22
C LEU A 56 -4.34 5.71 0.15
N THR A 57 -4.50 4.38 0.15
CA THR A 57 -5.77 3.74 0.55
C THR A 57 -6.14 3.95 2.01
N ASN A 58 -5.16 4.14 2.91
CA ASN A 58 -5.43 4.51 4.31
C ASN A 58 -5.94 5.95 4.47
N PHE A 59 -5.62 6.87 3.54
CA PHE A 59 -6.07 8.28 3.61
C PHE A 59 -7.51 8.49 3.15
N PHE A 60 -8.06 7.56 2.37
CA PHE A 60 -9.47 7.55 2.03
C PHE A 60 -10.27 6.96 3.20
N ALA A 61 -10.44 7.76 4.24
CA ALA A 61 -11.38 7.50 5.32
C ALA A 61 -12.68 8.28 5.05
N GLU A 62 -13.81 7.62 5.26
CA GLU A 62 -15.14 8.22 5.28
C GLU A 62 -15.50 8.56 6.73
#